data_AF-A0A3A0F6C2-F1
#
_entry.id   AF-A0A3A0F6C2-F1
#
_cell.length_a   1.000
_cell.length_b   1.000
_cell.length_c   1.000
_cell.angle_alpha   90.00
_cell.angle_beta   90.00
_cell.angle_gamma   90.00
#
_symmetry.space_group_name_H-M   'P 1'
#
loop_
_entity.id
_entity.type
_entity.pdbx_description
1 polymer ?
#
loop_
_entity_poly.entity_id
_entity_poly.type
_entity_poly.pdbx_seq_one_letter_code
_entity_poly.pdbx_strand_id
1 'polypeptide(L)'
;AARIALGYAADRWIDAGPLLGWLGIAMAASLLALALLRPSTGDAWVFAAAVFCAATGMGWNGVYFAELARTAAQRADVATVAGASQFLTFAGSMSGPVLFAGVIRAGGSYSLGFAVFALLPAAAGLAMLWASRRQKP
;
A
#
# COMPACT_ATOMS: atom_id res chain seq x y z
N ALA A 1 15.22 5.74 4.66
CA ALA A 1 15.93 5.01 3.60
C ALA A 1 14.97 4.40 2.56
N ALA A 2 14.06 3.50 2.93
CA ALA A 2 13.17 2.80 1.97
C ALA A 2 12.38 3.72 1.02
N ARG A 3 11.83 4.84 1.53
CA ARG A 3 11.13 5.86 0.71
C ARG A 3 12.00 6.49 -0.38
N ILE A 4 13.27 6.75 -0.05
CA ILE A 4 14.23 7.40 -0.97
C ILE A 4 14.73 6.37 -1.99
N ALA A 5 15.02 5.14 -1.56
CA ALA A 5 15.46 4.06 -2.44
C ALA A 5 14.37 3.65 -3.45
N LEU A 6 13.12 3.52 -3.02
CA LEU A 6 11.99 3.20 -3.90
C LEU A 6 11.61 4.37 -4.80
N GLY A 7 11.71 5.61 -4.31
CA GLY A 7 11.58 6.81 -5.14
C GLY A 7 12.64 6.87 -6.23
N TYR A 8 13.91 6.62 -5.89
CA TYR A 8 15.01 6.56 -6.87
C TYR A 8 14.86 5.42 -7.88
N ALA A 9 14.37 4.25 -7.44
CA ALA A 9 14.07 3.14 -8.34
C ALA A 9 12.92 3.45 -9.31
N ALA A 10 11.87 4.13 -8.81
CA ALA A 10 10.74 4.60 -9.64
C ALA A 10 11.17 5.67 -10.66
N ASP A 11 12.14 6.50 -10.30
CA ASP A 11 12.57 7.62 -11.12
C ASP A 11 13.52 7.19 -12.26
N ARG A 12 14.26 6.08 -12.08
CA ARG A 12 15.37 5.71 -12.97
C ARG A 12 15.31 4.29 -13.56
N TRP A 13 14.47 3.38 -13.04
CA TRP A 13 14.53 1.96 -13.42
C TRP A 13 13.18 1.32 -13.78
N ILE A 14 12.06 1.75 -13.21
CA ILE A 14 10.74 1.10 -13.40
C ILE A 14 9.65 2.17 -13.46
N ASP A 15 8.72 2.05 -14.42
CA ASP A 15 7.51 2.89 -14.45
C ASP A 15 6.80 2.87 -13.09
N ALA A 16 6.46 4.06 -12.58
CA ALA A 16 5.92 4.21 -11.22
C ALA A 16 4.57 3.48 -11.02
N GLY A 17 3.77 3.29 -12.08
CA GLY A 17 2.51 2.54 -12.05
C GLY A 17 2.66 1.05 -11.67
N PRO A 18 3.40 0.23 -12.43
CA PRO A 18 3.69 -1.17 -12.07
C PRO A 18 4.35 -1.33 -10.70
N LEU A 19 5.23 -0.40 -10.32
CA LEU A 19 5.94 -0.45 -9.04
C LEU A 19 4.99 -0.22 -7.85
N LEU A 20 4.05 0.72 -7.95
CA LEU A 20 2.96 0.88 -6.98
C LEU A 20 2.10 -0.37 -6.89
N GLY A 21 1.82 -1.00 -8.05
CA GLY A 21 1.11 -2.27 -8.13
C GLY A 21 1.77 -3.38 -7.31
N TRP A 22 3.07 -3.62 -7.56
CA TRP A 22 3.86 -4.61 -6.81
C TRP A 22 3.95 -4.29 -5.33
N LEU A 23 4.05 -3.01 -4.97
CA LEU A 23 4.09 -2.60 -3.58
C LEU A 23 2.77 -2.87 -2.86
N GLY A 24 1.63 -2.67 -3.52
CA GLY A 24 0.32 -3.06 -2.99
C GLY A 24 0.21 -4.56 -2.72
N ILE A 25 0.71 -5.39 -3.64
CA ILE A 25 0.79 -6.85 -3.43
C ILE A 25 1.70 -7.20 -2.25
N ALA A 26 2.86 -6.54 -2.15
CA ALA A 26 3.78 -6.75 -1.03
C ALA A 26 3.14 -6.37 0.31
N MET A 27 2.43 -5.23 0.38
CA MET A 27 1.67 -4.81 1.57
C MET A 27 0.59 -5.83 1.96
N ALA A 28 -0.15 -6.37 0.98
CA ALA A 28 -1.14 -7.42 1.23
C ALA A 28 -0.49 -8.70 1.78
N ALA A 29 0.66 -9.10 1.24
CA ALA A 29 1.42 -10.24 1.74
C ALA A 29 1.92 -10.00 3.18
N SER A 30 2.36 -8.78 3.51
CA SER A 30 2.72 -8.39 4.88
C SER A 30 1.55 -8.56 5.85
N LEU A 31 0.36 -8.08 5.46
CA LEU A 31 -0.85 -8.15 6.29
C LEU A 31 -1.31 -9.60 6.46
N LEU A 32 -1.23 -10.43 5.42
CA LEU A 32 -1.51 -11.86 5.52
C LEU A 32 -0.48 -12.59 6.41
N ALA A 33 0.80 -12.23 6.31
CA ALA A 33 1.83 -12.78 7.20
C ALA A 33 1.52 -12.46 8.67
N LEU A 34 1.11 -11.22 8.96
CA LEU A 34 0.65 -10.81 10.30
C LEU A 34 -0.62 -11.57 10.73
N ALA A 35 -1.55 -11.81 9.81
CA ALA A 35 -2.78 -12.57 10.09
C ALA A 35 -2.50 -14.03 10.48
N LEU A 36 -1.43 -14.62 9.92
CA LEU A 36 -1.01 -16.00 10.16
C LEU A 36 -0.13 -16.20 11.40
N LEU A 37 0.29 -15.10 12.05
CA LEU A 37 1.04 -15.18 13.30
C LEU A 37 0.18 -15.82 14.39
N ARG A 38 0.77 -16.77 15.12
CA ARG A 38 0.13 -17.47 16.24
C ARG A 38 0.76 -17.02 17.55
N PRO A 39 0.07 -17.18 18.70
CA PRO A 39 0.65 -16.89 20.01
C PRO A 39 1.93 -17.69 20.31
N SER A 40 2.12 -18.84 19.66
CA SER A 40 3.31 -19.70 19.79
C SER A 40 4.46 -19.33 18.85
N THR A 41 4.30 -18.28 18.03
CA THR A 41 5.32 -17.87 17.07
C THR A 41 6.43 -17.10 17.81
N GLY A 42 7.69 -17.50 17.63
CA GLY A 42 8.82 -16.84 18.29
C GLY A 42 8.98 -15.38 17.86
N ASP A 43 9.39 -14.52 18.80
CA ASP A 43 9.46 -13.06 18.65
C ASP A 43 10.19 -12.59 17.39
N ALA A 44 11.25 -13.30 16.99
CA ALA A 44 12.01 -12.99 15.78
C ALA A 44 11.16 -12.94 14.50
N TRP A 45 10.18 -13.84 14.36
CA TRP A 45 9.28 -13.86 13.20
C TRP A 45 8.24 -12.75 13.26
N VAL A 46 7.80 -12.38 14.46
CA VAL A 46 6.92 -11.22 14.67
C VAL A 46 7.64 -9.93 14.27
N PHE A 47 8.88 -9.75 14.71
CA PHE A 47 9.71 -8.61 14.31
C PHE A 47 9.97 -8.59 12.80
N ALA A 48 10.29 -9.73 12.19
CA ALA A 48 10.50 -9.81 10.74
C ALA A 48 9.24 -9.39 9.96
N ALA A 49 8.06 -9.89 10.35
CA ALA A 49 6.79 -9.50 9.72
C ALA A 49 6.47 -8.02 9.93
N ALA A 50 6.71 -7.48 11.13
CA ALA A 50 6.51 -6.06 11.44
C ALA A 50 7.44 -5.16 10.63
N VAL A 51 8.73 -5.51 10.52
CA VAL A 51 9.72 -4.78 9.73
C VAL A 51 9.35 -4.82 8.24
N PHE A 52 8.93 -5.98 7.73
CA PHE A 52 8.49 -6.12 6.35
C PHE A 52 7.23 -5.28 6.06
N CYS A 53 6.27 -5.30 6.98
CA CYS A 53 5.08 -4.45 6.92
C CYS A 53 5.43 -2.97 6.99
N ALA A 54 6.39 -2.56 7.81
CA ALA A 54 6.83 -1.17 7.91
C ALA A 54 7.59 -0.71 6.64
N ALA A 55 8.44 -1.58 6.08
CA ALA A 55 9.20 -1.29 4.87
C ALA A 55 8.27 -1.08 3.66
N THR A 56 7.30 -1.98 3.47
CA THR A 56 6.28 -1.89 2.43
C THR A 56 5.29 -0.74 2.70
N GLY A 57 4.89 -0.61 3.97
CA GLY A 57 4.02 0.43 4.53
C GLY A 57 4.53 1.86 4.35
N MET A 58 5.83 2.07 4.39
CA MET A 58 6.42 3.39 4.20
C MET A 58 6.85 3.65 2.75
N GLY A 59 7.17 2.60 1.98
CA GLY A 59 7.76 2.69 0.65
C GLY A 59 6.90 3.37 -0.42
N TRP A 60 5.58 3.40 -0.26
CA TRP A 60 4.65 3.83 -1.30
C TRP A 60 4.74 5.32 -1.61
N ASN A 61 5.05 6.14 -0.61
CA ASN A 61 5.03 7.59 -0.75
C ASN A 61 6.00 8.09 -1.85
N GLY A 62 7.19 7.52 -1.95
CA GLY A 62 8.18 7.94 -2.96
C GLY A 62 7.69 7.66 -4.39
N VAL A 63 7.15 6.47 -4.61
CA VAL A 63 6.62 6.05 -5.92
C VAL A 63 5.33 6.79 -6.25
N TYR A 64 4.48 7.02 -5.24
CA TYR A 64 3.23 7.74 -5.36
C TYR A 64 3.42 9.19 -5.79
N PHE A 65 4.33 9.93 -5.14
CA PHE A 65 4.61 11.31 -5.52
C PHE A 65 5.25 11.44 -6.91
N ALA A 66 6.11 10.48 -7.30
CA ALA A 66 6.67 10.45 -8.66
C ALA A 66 5.57 10.27 -9.72
N GLU A 67 4.64 9.34 -9.51
CA GLU A 67 3.51 9.12 -10.41
C GLU A 67 2.52 10.29 -10.42
N LEU A 68 2.30 10.92 -9.25
CA LEU A 68 1.46 12.11 -9.12
C LEU A 68 2.04 13.28 -9.92
N ALA A 69 3.35 13.52 -9.84
CA ALA A 69 4.03 14.56 -10.60
C ALA A 69 3.92 14.31 -12.11
N ARG A 70 4.12 13.06 -12.56
CA ARG A 70 3.96 12.65 -13.96
C ARG A 70 2.53 12.86 -14.47
N THR A 71 1.54 12.45 -13.68
CA THR A 71 0.11 12.61 -14.01
C THR A 71 -0.30 14.08 -14.06
N ALA A 72 0.18 14.88 -13.12
CA ALA A 72 -0.07 16.31 -13.04
C ALA A 72 0.50 17.06 -14.24
N ALA A 73 1.71 16.69 -14.69
CA ALA A 73 2.33 17.24 -15.91
C ALA A 73 1.51 16.93 -17.17
N GLN A 74 0.90 15.74 -17.25
CA GLN A 74 0.05 15.34 -18.38
C GLN A 74 -1.31 16.03 -18.41
N ARG A 75 -1.90 16.32 -17.24
CA ARG A 75 -3.26 16.89 -17.15
C ARG A 75 -3.30 18.41 -16.98
N ALA A 76 -2.15 19.08 -16.83
CA ALA A 76 -2.02 20.52 -16.60
C ALA A 76 -2.83 21.07 -15.40
N ASP A 77 -3.28 20.20 -14.49
CA ASP A 77 -4.05 20.55 -13.30
C ASP A 77 -3.47 19.83 -12.07
N VAL A 78 -2.36 20.39 -11.60
CA VAL A 78 -1.59 19.86 -10.47
C VAL A 78 -2.38 19.95 -9.17
N ALA A 79 -3.17 21.02 -9.00
CA ALA A 79 -3.90 21.29 -7.76
C ALA A 79 -5.03 20.28 -7.55
N THR A 80 -5.82 19.99 -8.57
CA THR A 80 -6.92 19.01 -8.47
C THR A 80 -6.38 17.60 -8.27
N VAL A 81 -5.34 17.21 -9.02
CA VAL A 81 -4.73 15.88 -8.91
C VAL A 81 -4.14 15.67 -7.51
N ALA A 82 -3.39 16.63 -6.99
CA ALA A 82 -2.84 16.56 -5.63
C ALA A 82 -3.93 16.61 -4.54
N GLY A 83 -4.94 17.46 -4.70
CA GLY A 83 -6.05 17.57 -3.75
C GLY A 83 -6.84 16.27 -3.62
N ALA A 84 -7.24 15.67 -4.75
CA ALA A 84 -7.97 14.40 -4.78
C ALA A 84 -7.13 13.25 -4.19
N SER A 85 -5.84 13.20 -4.53
CA SER A 85 -4.91 12.18 -4.06
C SER A 85 -4.71 12.26 -2.54
N GLN A 86 -4.62 13.49 -2.01
CA GLN A 86 -4.47 13.75 -0.59
C GLN A 86 -5.75 13.44 0.20
N PHE A 87 -6.90 13.83 -0.34
CA PHE A 87 -8.21 13.51 0.23
C PHE A 87 -8.39 12.00 0.41
N LEU A 88 -8.11 11.20 -0.62
CA LEU A 88 -8.22 9.74 -0.55
C LEU A 88 -7.26 9.14 0.47
N THR A 89 -6.02 9.64 0.54
CA THR A 89 -5.01 9.20 1.51
C THR A 89 -5.48 9.43 2.94
N PHE A 90 -5.95 10.64 3.26
CA PHE A 90 -6.40 10.98 4.61
C PHE A 90 -7.73 10.30 4.96
N ALA A 91 -8.67 10.20 4.03
CA ALA A 91 -9.92 9.47 4.23
C ALA A 91 -9.65 8.00 4.57
N GLY A 92 -8.72 7.34 3.86
CA GLY A 92 -8.29 5.98 4.16
C GLY A 92 -7.61 5.86 5.52
N SER A 93 -6.71 6.80 5.86
CA SER A 93 -6.02 6.82 7.15
C SER A 93 -6.98 6.98 8.34
N MET A 94 -8.01 7.82 8.21
CA MET A 94 -9.00 8.05 9.26
C MET A 94 -10.00 6.90 9.37
N SER A 95 -10.46 6.36 8.24
CA SER A 95 -11.44 5.26 8.23
C SER A 95 -10.83 3.91 8.60
N GLY A 96 -9.54 3.68 8.30
CA GLY A 96 -8.86 2.40 8.54
C GLY A 96 -8.96 1.89 9.99
N PRO A 97 -8.53 2.65 11.00
CA PRO A 97 -8.65 2.25 12.40
C PRO A 97 -10.10 2.02 12.85
N VAL A 98 -11.04 2.84 12.37
CA VAL A 98 -12.46 2.73 12.70
C VAL A 98 -13.06 1.44 12.15
N LEU A 99 -12.78 1.13 10.89
CA LEU A 99 -13.22 -0.10 10.24
C LEU A 99 -12.57 -1.33 10.89
N PHE A 100 -11.27 -1.26 11.21
CA PHE A 100 -10.56 -2.36 11.88
C PHE A 100 -11.13 -2.61 13.28
N ALA A 101 -11.32 -1.55 14.07
CA ALA A 101 -11.96 -1.64 15.37
C ALA A 101 -13.40 -2.16 15.26
N GLY A 102 -14.14 -1.81 14.20
CA GLY A 102 -15.46 -2.33 13.90
C GLY A 102 -15.47 -3.86 13.74
N VAL A 103 -14.50 -4.42 13.01
CA VAL A 103 -14.34 -5.87 12.84
C VAL A 103 -14.12 -6.56 14.19
N ILE A 104 -13.25 -6.01 15.04
CA ILE A 104 -12.99 -6.58 16.37
C ILE A 104 -14.22 -6.46 17.28
N ARG A 105 -14.90 -5.31 17.28
CA ARG A 105 -16.13 -5.10 18.07
C ARG A 105 -17.28 -6.02 17.66
N ALA A 106 -17.32 -6.47 16.42
CA ALA A 106 -18.30 -7.44 15.93
C ALA A 106 -17.98 -8.89 16.36
N GLY A 107 -16.93 -9.11 17.16
CA GLY A 107 -16.49 -10.44 17.61
C GLY A 107 -15.43 -11.08 16.71
N GLY A 108 -14.86 -10.34 15.76
CA GLY A 108 -13.78 -10.81 14.91
C GLY A 108 -12.43 -10.92 15.64
N SER A 109 -11.56 -11.80 15.17
CA SER A 109 -10.18 -11.92 15.67
C SER A 109 -9.25 -10.91 14.97
N TYR A 110 -8.10 -10.61 15.60
CA TYR A 110 -7.05 -9.79 14.97
C TYR A 110 -6.58 -10.38 13.64
N SER A 111 -6.44 -11.72 13.56
CA SER A 111 -6.12 -12.41 12.32
C SER A 111 -7.15 -12.15 11.22
N LEU A 112 -8.44 -12.18 11.54
CA LEU A 112 -9.51 -11.85 10.59
C LEU A 112 -9.42 -10.38 10.16
N GLY A 113 -9.18 -9.46 11.11
CA GLY A 113 -9.00 -8.05 10.82
C GLY A 113 -7.87 -7.80 9.81
N PHE A 114 -6.70 -8.38 10.04
CA PHE A 114 -5.56 -8.28 9.13
C PHE A 114 -5.84 -8.92 7.76
N ALA A 115 -6.51 -10.08 7.73
CA ALA A 115 -6.85 -10.76 6.48
C ALA A 115 -7.85 -9.95 5.62
N VAL A 116 -8.88 -9.37 6.23
CA VAL A 116 -9.85 -8.50 5.54
C VAL A 116 -9.16 -7.24 5.02
N PHE A 117 -8.31 -6.62 5.83
CA PHE A 117 -7.57 -5.41 5.43
C PHE A 117 -6.53 -5.67 4.34
N ALA A 118 -5.99 -6.89 4.24
CA ALA A 118 -5.08 -7.28 3.16
C ALA A 118 -5.74 -7.24 1.77
N LEU A 119 -7.07 -7.36 1.69
CA LEU A 119 -7.80 -7.32 0.42
C LEU A 119 -7.74 -5.94 -0.25
N LEU A 120 -7.69 -4.86 0.54
CA LEU A 120 -7.65 -3.49 0.02
C LEU A 120 -6.37 -3.20 -0.80
N PRO A 121 -5.14 -3.37 -0.26
CA PRO A 121 -3.93 -3.18 -1.03
C PRO A 121 -3.73 -4.26 -2.10
N ALA A 122 -4.26 -5.47 -1.92
CA ALA A 122 -4.24 -6.51 -2.97
C ALA A 122 -5.09 -6.07 -4.19
N ALA A 123 -6.32 -5.62 -3.96
CA ALA A 123 -7.21 -5.16 -5.02
C ALA A 123 -6.64 -3.92 -5.73
N ALA A 124 -6.13 -2.95 -4.97
CA ALA A 124 -5.48 -1.76 -5.53
C ALA A 124 -4.23 -2.13 -6.34
N GLY A 125 -3.39 -3.02 -5.81
CA GLY A 125 -2.17 -3.51 -6.47
C GLY A 125 -2.48 -4.22 -7.79
N LEU A 126 -3.44 -5.15 -7.78
CA LEU A 126 -3.92 -5.86 -8.98
C LEU A 126 -4.52 -4.89 -10.01
N ALA A 127 -5.34 -3.93 -9.58
CA ALA A 127 -5.93 -2.93 -10.46
C ALA A 127 -4.85 -2.07 -11.14
N MET A 128 -3.82 -1.63 -10.41
CA MET A 128 -2.71 -0.88 -10.99
C MET A 128 -1.86 -1.71 -11.96
N LEU A 129 -1.57 -2.97 -11.63
CA LEU A 129 -0.86 -3.87 -12.54
C LEU A 129 -1.67 -4.12 -13.82
N TRP A 130 -2.98 -4.26 -13.71
CA TRP A 130 -3.87 -4.46 -14.85
C TRP A 130 -4.00 -3.20 -15.72
N ALA A 131 -4.14 -2.03 -15.11
CA ALA A 131 -4.15 -0.75 -15.82
C ALA A 131 -2.83 -0.50 -16.57
N SER A 132 -1.69 -0.85 -15.95
CA SER A 132 -0.37 -0.71 -16.56
C SER A 132 -0.18 -1.63 -17.77
N ARG A 133 -0.76 -2.83 -17.75
CA ARG A 133 -0.76 -3.75 -18.90
C ARG A 133 -1.57 -3.22 -20.08
N ARG A 134 -2.62 -2.44 -19.82
CA ARG A 134 -3.46 -1.82 -20.87
C ARG A 134 -2.86 -0.58 -21.51
N GLN A 135 -1.85 0.01 -20.89
CA GLN A 135 -1.17 1.22 -21.40
C GLN A 135 0.06 0.91 -22.27
N LYS A 136 0.51 -0.36 -22.32
CA LYS A 136 1.52 -0.78 -23.30
C LYS A 136 0.83 -1.02 -24.66
N PRO A 137 1.26 -0.36 -25.74
CA PRO A 137 0.72 -0.56 -27.09
C PRO A 137 1.00 -1.97 -27.60
#